data_AF-A0A4V2USN5-F1
#
_entry.id   AF-A0A4V2USN5-F1
#
_cell.length_a   1.000
_cell.length_b   1.000
_cell.length_c   1.000
_cell.angle_alpha   90.00
_cell.angle_beta   90.00
_cell.angle_gamma   90.00
#
_symmetry.space_group_name_H-M   'P 1'
#
loop_
_entity.id
_entity.type
_entity.pdbx_description
1 polymer ?
#
loop_
_entity_poly.entity_id
_entity_poly.type
_entity_poly.pdbx_seq_one_letter_code
_entity_poly.pdbx_strand_id
1 'polypeptide(L)'
;MTVIEKAQKYYKGNLSFFDDAQEQYKHLGSVLDKEKRLMEICPFGDEISDSNGENDFAVLDDVNTLKNVMVFAEINRYRETLLADMPEDERRKVTRLIINNLDKFHVKPVAFEVKEDAIVVAWYLNSVINTFRFSDNIEALVD
;
A
#
# COMPACT_ATOMS: atom_id res chain seq x y z
N MET A 1 -12.95 -13.68 1.49
CA MET A 1 -11.50 -13.58 1.30
C MET A 1 -10.94 -12.62 2.35
N THR A 2 -10.07 -13.10 3.22
CA THR A 2 -9.47 -12.33 4.32
C THR A 2 -8.43 -11.34 3.79
N VAL A 3 -8.02 -10.41 4.64
CA VAL A 3 -6.95 -9.43 4.36
C VAL A 3 -5.64 -10.14 4.03
N ILE A 4 -5.33 -11.19 4.79
CA ILE A 4 -4.14 -12.03 4.61
C ILE A 4 -4.18 -12.73 3.25
N GLU A 5 -5.31 -13.34 2.88
CA GLU A 5 -5.49 -14.00 1.58
C GLU A 5 -5.34 -13.01 0.40
N LYS A 6 -5.83 -11.78 0.57
CA LYS A 6 -5.64 -10.70 -0.41
C LYS A 6 -4.19 -10.26 -0.53
N ALA A 7 -3.48 -10.12 0.58
CA ALA A 7 -2.08 -9.75 0.56
C ALA A 7 -1.24 -10.83 -0.12
N GLN A 8 -1.45 -12.09 0.27
CA GLN A 8 -0.73 -13.26 -0.25
C GLN A 8 -0.98 -13.52 -1.73
N LYS A 9 -2.12 -13.05 -2.27
CA LYS A 9 -2.38 -13.10 -3.72
C LYS A 9 -1.32 -12.34 -4.53
N TYR A 10 -0.83 -11.21 -4.00
CA TYR A 10 0.07 -10.31 -4.74
C TYR A 10 1.48 -10.26 -4.17
N TYR A 11 1.64 -10.55 -2.88
CA TYR A 11 2.91 -10.55 -2.17
C TYR A 11 3.24 -11.96 -1.69
N LYS A 12 4.38 -12.50 -2.13
CA LYS A 12 4.81 -13.88 -1.81
C LYS A 12 5.62 -14.00 -0.51
N GLY A 13 5.94 -12.89 0.14
CA GLY A 13 6.70 -12.88 1.39
C GLY A 13 5.83 -13.13 2.63
N ASN A 14 6.48 -13.18 3.79
CA ASN A 14 5.86 -13.54 5.06
C ASN A 14 5.56 -12.29 5.91
N LEU A 15 4.45 -11.62 5.59
CA LEU A 15 3.98 -10.47 6.34
C LEU A 15 3.46 -10.86 7.73
N SER A 16 3.95 -10.17 8.75
CA SER A 16 3.41 -10.16 10.11
C SER A 16 2.48 -8.96 10.27
N PHE A 17 1.18 -9.22 10.44
CA PHE A 17 0.14 -8.17 10.53
C PHE A 17 -0.06 -7.71 11.98
N PHE A 18 -0.31 -6.42 12.17
CA PHE A 18 -0.69 -5.87 13.48
C PHE A 18 -2.16 -6.19 13.79
N ASP A 19 -2.49 -6.41 15.08
CA ASP A 19 -3.83 -6.79 15.53
C ASP A 19 -4.90 -5.74 15.16
N ASP A 20 -4.61 -4.46 15.41
CA ASP A 20 -5.50 -3.34 15.07
C ASP A 20 -5.84 -3.30 13.58
N ALA A 21 -4.89 -3.63 12.71
CA ALA A 21 -5.12 -3.65 11.27
C ALA A 21 -6.14 -4.74 10.92
N GLN A 22 -6.01 -5.94 11.50
CA GLN A 22 -6.96 -7.04 11.26
C GLN A 22 -8.38 -6.69 11.71
N GLU A 23 -8.52 -5.95 12.82
CA GLU A 23 -9.81 -5.54 13.36
C GLU A 23 -10.46 -4.41 12.55
N GLN A 24 -9.70 -3.41 12.09
CA GLN A 24 -10.21 -2.35 11.22
C GLN A 24 -10.87 -2.88 9.94
N TYR A 25 -10.33 -3.95 9.34
CA TYR A 25 -10.92 -4.56 8.15
C TYR A 25 -12.22 -5.33 8.40
N LYS A 26 -12.52 -5.70 9.66
CA LYS A 26 -13.82 -6.29 10.00
C LYS A 26 -14.93 -5.22 10.04
N HIS A 27 -14.57 -3.97 10.31
CA HIS A 27 -15.51 -2.86 10.54
C HIS A 27 -15.59 -1.84 9.41
N LEU A 28 -14.65 -1.87 8.46
CA LEU A 28 -14.76 -1.12 7.22
C LEU A 28 -16.02 -1.63 6.48
N GLY A 29 -17.04 -0.78 6.37
CA GLY A 29 -18.27 -1.05 5.61
C GLY A 29 -17.97 -1.60 4.21
N SER A 30 -18.97 -2.20 3.57
CA SER A 30 -18.78 -2.94 2.33
C SER A 30 -17.98 -2.13 1.32
N VAL A 31 -16.88 -2.71 0.82
CA VAL A 31 -16.07 -2.18 -0.30
C VAL A 31 -16.97 -1.74 -1.46
N LEU A 32 -18.10 -2.43 -1.65
CA LEU A 32 -19.11 -2.13 -2.67
C LEU A 32 -19.80 -0.77 -2.47
N ASP A 33 -20.08 -0.37 -1.23
CA ASP A 33 -20.74 0.91 -0.95
C ASP A 33 -19.80 2.07 -1.27
N LYS A 34 -18.52 1.89 -0.94
CA LYS A 34 -17.48 2.86 -1.27
C LYS A 34 -17.25 2.96 -2.77
N GLU A 35 -17.19 1.81 -3.45
CA GLU A 35 -17.09 1.74 -4.90
C GLU A 35 -18.27 2.44 -5.55
N LYS A 36 -19.50 2.10 -5.17
CA LYS A 36 -20.72 2.74 -5.69
C LYS A 36 -20.66 4.26 -5.52
N ARG A 37 -20.27 4.75 -4.34
CA ARG A 37 -20.10 6.19 -4.10
C ARG A 37 -19.03 6.83 -4.98
N LEU A 38 -17.90 6.16 -5.21
CA LEU A 38 -16.86 6.66 -6.11
C LEU A 38 -17.36 6.70 -7.56
N MET A 39 -18.10 5.68 -7.98
CA MET A 39 -18.76 5.62 -9.29
C MET A 39 -19.84 6.70 -9.45
N GLU A 40 -20.58 7.03 -8.39
CA GLU A 40 -21.58 8.12 -8.41
C GLU A 40 -20.94 9.52 -8.54
N ILE A 41 -19.68 9.68 -8.13
CA ILE A 41 -18.97 10.98 -8.14
C ILE A 41 -18.14 11.18 -9.42
N CYS A 42 -17.75 10.10 -10.10
CA CYS A 42 -16.93 10.16 -11.31
C CYS A 42 -17.81 9.91 -12.55
N PRO A 43 -17.89 10.83 -13.53
CA PRO A 43 -18.61 10.58 -14.76
C PRO A 43 -17.92 9.46 -15.56
N PHE A 44 -18.71 8.53 -16.10
CA PHE A 44 -18.25 7.45 -16.99
C PHE A 44 -18.62 7.79 -18.43
N GLY A 45 -17.72 7.47 -19.37
CA GLY A 45 -18.07 7.42 -20.79
C GLY A 45 -18.30 8.75 -21.49
N ASP A 46 -17.91 9.89 -20.91
CA ASP A 46 -17.82 11.13 -21.68
C ASP A 46 -16.47 11.13 -22.42
N GLU A 47 -16.49 10.47 -23.57
CA GLU A 47 -15.51 10.62 -24.63
C GLU A 47 -15.24 12.12 -24.86
N ILE A 48 -14.16 12.65 -24.28
CA ILE A 48 -13.42 13.69 -24.98
C ILE A 48 -12.80 12.96 -26.15
N SER A 49 -13.57 12.89 -27.23
CA SER A 49 -13.12 12.64 -28.57
C SER A 49 -12.03 13.66 -28.86
N ASP A 50 -10.80 13.32 -28.48
CA ASP A 50 -9.65 14.10 -28.87
C ASP A 50 -9.55 13.91 -30.38
N SER A 51 -9.77 15.02 -31.10
CA SER A 51 -9.88 15.10 -32.56
C SER A 51 -8.68 14.57 -33.36
N ASN A 52 -7.70 13.97 -32.68
CA ASN A 52 -6.44 13.45 -33.21
C ASN A 52 -6.31 11.92 -33.14
N GLY A 53 -7.33 11.20 -32.66
CA GLY A 53 -7.56 9.79 -33.00
C GLY A 53 -6.36 8.86 -32.85
N GLU A 54 -5.80 8.74 -31.64
CA GLU A 54 -5.11 7.55 -31.13
C GLU A 54 -4.71 7.86 -29.69
N ASN A 55 -5.51 7.41 -28.73
CA ASN A 55 -5.13 7.40 -27.33
C ASN A 55 -5.11 5.92 -26.91
N ASP A 56 -3.96 5.27 -27.07
CA ASP A 56 -3.74 3.83 -26.79
C ASP A 56 -4.12 3.40 -25.36
N PHE A 57 -4.43 4.37 -24.51
CA PHE A 57 -4.84 4.21 -23.12
C PHE A 57 -6.29 4.63 -22.83
N ALA A 58 -7.14 4.93 -23.83
CA ALA A 58 -8.53 5.36 -23.61
C ALA A 58 -9.34 4.38 -22.73
N VAL A 59 -9.02 3.08 -22.78
CA VAL A 59 -9.63 2.07 -21.92
C VAL A 59 -9.26 2.23 -20.44
N LEU A 60 -8.11 2.85 -20.13
CA LEU A 60 -7.71 3.18 -18.76
C LEU A 60 -8.48 4.38 -18.20
N ASP A 61 -9.03 5.25 -19.05
CA ASP A 61 -9.91 6.36 -18.61
C ASP A 61 -11.23 5.83 -18.05
N ASP A 62 -11.67 4.65 -18.48
CA ASP A 62 -12.82 3.94 -17.89
C ASP A 62 -12.48 3.24 -16.56
N VAL A 63 -11.19 3.17 -16.17
CA VAL A 63 -10.74 2.61 -14.89
C VAL A 63 -10.78 3.71 -13.82
N ASN A 64 -11.96 3.91 -13.22
CA ASN A 64 -12.16 4.95 -12.20
C ASN A 64 -11.82 4.51 -10.76
N THR A 65 -11.61 3.20 -10.52
CA THR A 65 -11.25 2.70 -9.18
C THR A 65 -10.21 1.60 -9.23
N LEU A 66 -9.29 1.62 -8.26
CA LEU A 66 -8.33 0.56 -7.99
C LEU A 66 -8.67 -0.10 -6.66
N LYS A 67 -8.61 -1.43 -6.63
CA LYS A 67 -8.89 -2.22 -5.44
C LYS A 67 -7.64 -2.93 -4.96
N ASN A 68 -7.54 -3.06 -3.63
CA ASN A 68 -6.51 -3.87 -2.95
C ASN A 68 -5.08 -3.37 -3.18
N VAL A 69 -4.88 -2.06 -3.10
CA VAL A 69 -3.55 -1.46 -3.22
C VAL A 69 -2.81 -1.62 -1.89
N MET A 70 -1.66 -2.27 -1.94
CA MET A 70 -0.69 -2.28 -0.85
C MET A 70 0.56 -1.52 -1.29
N VAL A 71 1.05 -0.67 -0.41
CA VAL A 71 2.32 0.04 -0.58
C VAL A 71 3.34 -0.62 0.34
N PHE A 72 4.52 -0.85 -0.21
CA PHE A 72 5.66 -1.43 0.50
C PHE A 72 6.79 -0.40 0.55
N ALA A 73 7.44 -0.29 1.70
CA ALA A 73 8.69 0.44 1.84
C ALA A 73 9.73 -0.50 2.46
N GLU A 74 11.00 -0.32 2.08
CA GLU A 74 12.10 -1.08 2.65
C GLU A 74 12.98 -0.18 3.52
N ILE A 75 13.20 -0.61 4.76
CA ILE A 75 14.17 -0.01 5.67
C ILE A 75 15.41 -0.89 5.61
N ASN A 76 16.43 -0.45 4.88
CA ASN A 76 17.70 -1.16 4.73
C ASN A 76 18.88 -0.47 5.45
N ARG A 77 18.65 0.71 6.04
CA ARG A 77 19.63 1.46 6.82
C ARG A 77 19.08 1.87 8.17
N TYR A 78 19.97 1.93 9.16
CA TYR A 78 19.71 2.59 10.42
C TYR A 78 20.86 3.54 10.71
N ARG A 79 20.54 4.84 10.82
CA ARG A 79 21.52 5.93 10.69
C ARG A 79 22.23 5.81 9.34
N GLU A 80 23.56 5.85 9.33
CA GLU A 80 24.36 5.79 8.10
C GLU A 80 24.74 4.34 7.71
N THR A 81 24.44 3.35 8.55
CA THR A 81 24.89 1.96 8.38
C THR A 81 23.80 1.10 7.73
N LEU A 82 24.17 0.30 6.72
CA LEU A 82 23.28 -0.72 6.16
C LEU A 82 23.01 -1.81 7.20
N LEU A 83 21.78 -2.29 7.28
CA LEU A 83 21.45 -3.40 8.17
C LEU A 83 22.26 -4.65 7.83
N ALA A 84 22.56 -4.88 6.55
CA ALA A 84 23.41 -5.97 6.08
C ALA A 84 24.85 -5.91 6.60
N ASP A 85 25.36 -4.71 6.87
CA ASP A 85 26.74 -4.48 7.34
C ASP A 85 26.86 -4.57 8.87
N MET A 86 25.74 -4.68 9.60
CA MET A 86 25.74 -4.72 11.05
C MET A 86 26.10 -6.11 11.59
N PRO A 87 26.87 -6.20 12.70
CA PRO A 87 27.00 -7.45 13.45
C PRO A 87 25.63 -8.01 13.84
N GLU A 88 25.48 -9.34 13.84
CA GLU A 88 24.18 -10.00 14.00
C GLU A 88 23.43 -9.58 15.27
N ASP A 89 24.13 -9.49 16.40
CA ASP A 89 23.56 -9.08 17.69
C ASP A 89 23.06 -7.64 17.68
N GLU A 90 23.78 -6.75 16.98
CA GLU A 90 23.40 -5.35 16.82
C GLU A 90 22.20 -5.24 15.88
N ARG A 91 22.27 -5.88 14.71
CA ARG A 91 21.17 -5.95 13.72
C ARG A 91 19.88 -6.42 14.38
N ARG A 92 19.95 -7.44 15.24
CA ARG A 92 18.79 -7.97 15.98
C ARG A 92 18.20 -6.96 16.96
N LYS A 93 19.03 -6.20 17.69
CA LYS A 93 18.59 -5.14 18.61
C LYS A 93 17.93 -3.99 17.85
N VAL A 94 18.57 -3.53 16.77
CA VAL A 94 18.06 -2.46 15.91
C VAL A 94 16.72 -2.85 15.26
N THR A 95 16.63 -4.07 14.72
CA THR A 95 15.39 -4.58 14.12
C THR A 95 14.23 -4.56 15.11
N ARG A 96 14.44 -5.05 16.33
CA ARG A 96 13.43 -5.00 17.40
C ARG A 96 13.03 -3.57 17.74
N LEU A 97 14.01 -2.66 17.82
CA LEU A 97 13.75 -1.25 18.10
C LEU A 97 12.87 -0.63 17.01
N ILE A 98 13.19 -0.87 15.73
CA ILE A 98 12.40 -0.35 14.60
C ILE A 98 10.96 -0.88 14.67
N ILE A 99 10.78 -2.19 14.78
CA ILE A 99 9.45 -2.83 14.83
C ILE A 99 8.61 -2.26 15.97
N ASN A 100 9.19 -2.12 17.17
CA ASN A 100 8.50 -1.58 18.35
C ASN A 100 8.10 -0.10 18.24
N ASN A 101 8.52 0.59 17.17
CA ASN A 101 8.18 2.00 16.94
C ASN A 101 7.46 2.21 15.60
N LEU A 102 7.13 1.15 14.85
CA LEU A 102 6.38 1.28 13.59
C LEU A 102 4.98 1.89 13.80
N ASP A 103 4.38 1.68 14.97
CA ASP A 103 3.09 2.25 15.36
C ASP A 103 3.11 3.78 15.56
N LYS A 104 4.29 4.39 15.62
CA LYS A 104 4.49 5.83 15.76
C LYS A 104 4.49 6.59 14.44
N PHE A 105 4.47 5.90 13.30
CA PHE A 105 4.32 6.56 12.00
C PHE A 105 3.00 7.34 11.94
N HIS A 106 3.01 8.50 11.27
CA HIS A 106 1.80 9.31 11.07
C HIS A 106 0.69 8.49 10.40
N VAL A 107 1.07 7.69 9.40
CA VAL A 107 0.24 6.64 8.81
C VAL A 107 0.76 5.31 9.34
N LYS A 108 -0.02 4.66 10.21
CA LYS A 108 0.39 3.39 10.81
C LYS A 108 0.46 2.27 9.76
N PRO A 109 1.56 1.51 9.69
CA PRO A 109 1.64 0.33 8.84
C PRO A 109 0.70 -0.77 9.34
N VAL A 110 0.31 -1.63 8.41
CA VAL A 110 -0.60 -2.76 8.68
C VAL A 110 0.15 -4.06 8.88
N ALA A 111 1.37 -4.16 8.33
CA ALA A 111 2.23 -5.32 8.47
C ALA A 111 3.70 -4.96 8.26
N PHE A 112 4.58 -5.88 8.64
CA PHE A 112 6.00 -5.84 8.31
C PHE A 112 6.55 -7.24 8.05
N GLU A 113 7.72 -7.31 7.41
CA GLU A 113 8.51 -8.53 7.25
C GLU A 113 9.98 -8.20 7.48
N VAL A 114 10.67 -9.05 8.24
CA VAL A 114 12.11 -8.95 8.46
C VAL A 114 12.82 -9.86 7.46
N LYS A 115 13.62 -9.27 6.58
CA LYS A 115 14.54 -9.96 5.67
C LYS A 115 15.96 -9.95 6.25
N GLU A 116 16.91 -10.57 5.53
CA GLU A 116 18.31 -10.63 5.95
C GLU A 116 18.98 -9.24 5.99
N ASP A 117 18.65 -8.39 5.03
CA ASP A 117 19.28 -7.09 4.76
C ASP A 117 18.34 -5.89 4.91
N ALA A 118 17.05 -6.13 5.13
CA ALA A 118 16.03 -5.09 5.19
C ALA A 118 14.85 -5.47 6.09
N ILE A 119 14.07 -4.45 6.46
CA ILE A 119 12.75 -4.61 7.03
C ILE A 119 11.76 -4.04 6.02
N VAL A 120 10.90 -4.89 5.47
CA VAL A 120 9.80 -4.46 4.61
C VAL A 120 8.64 -4.04 5.49
N VAL A 121 8.08 -2.87 5.24
CA VAL A 121 6.90 -2.35 5.94
C VAL A 121 5.79 -2.17 4.92
N ALA A 122 4.57 -2.56 5.28
CA ALA A 122 3.42 -2.54 4.38
C ALA A 122 2.30 -1.66 4.92
N TRP A 123 1.63 -0.96 4.02
CA TRP A 123 0.40 -0.21 4.25
C TRP A 123 -0.66 -0.67 3.26
N TYR A 124 -1.90 -0.73 3.71
CA TYR A 124 -3.02 -0.71 2.79
C TYR A 124 -3.37 0.74 2.48
N LEU A 125 -3.27 1.09 1.21
CA LEU A 125 -4.06 2.20 0.72
C LEU A 125 -5.52 1.75 0.69
N ASN A 126 -6.42 2.71 0.82
CA ASN A 126 -7.84 2.47 0.94
C ASN A 126 -8.34 1.33 0.02
N SER A 127 -9.15 0.41 0.54
CA SER A 127 -9.56 -0.81 -0.16
C SER A 127 -10.19 -0.56 -1.54
N VAL A 128 -10.74 0.65 -1.73
CA VAL A 128 -11.02 1.27 -3.03
C VAL A 128 -10.42 2.68 -3.03
N ILE A 129 -9.62 3.00 -4.04
CA ILE A 129 -9.09 4.34 -4.28
C ILE A 129 -9.40 4.77 -5.73
N ASN A 130 -9.70 6.05 -5.95
CA ASN A 130 -9.79 6.61 -7.30
C ASN A 130 -8.37 6.70 -7.91
N THR A 131 -8.23 6.37 -9.18
CA THR A 131 -6.95 6.35 -9.92
C THR A 131 -6.20 7.67 -9.89
N PHE A 132 -6.90 8.80 -10.05
CA PHE A 132 -6.33 10.15 -9.92
C PHE A 132 -5.76 10.40 -8.51
N ARG A 133 -6.52 10.03 -7.46
CA ARG A 133 -6.00 10.13 -6.09
C ARG A 133 -4.84 9.18 -5.83
N PHE A 134 -4.77 8.06 -6.55
CA PHE A 134 -3.66 7.13 -6.42
C PHE A 134 -2.38 7.70 -7.05
N SER A 135 -2.45 8.31 -8.24
CA SER A 135 -1.30 8.99 -8.85
C SER A 135 -0.75 10.10 -7.96
N ASP A 136 -1.61 10.94 -7.37
CA ASP A 136 -1.19 12.00 -6.45
C ASP A 136 -0.43 11.45 -5.23
N ASN A 137 -0.87 10.30 -4.70
CA ASN A 137 -0.21 9.64 -3.56
C ASN A 137 1.13 8.99 -3.94
N ILE A 138 1.29 8.54 -5.19
CA ILE A 138 2.58 8.00 -5.67
C ILE A 138 3.59 9.12 -5.83
N GLU A 139 3.18 10.25 -6.41
CA GLU A 139 4.09 11.39 -6.59
C GLU A 139 4.58 11.92 -5.23
N ALA A 140 3.75 11.88 -4.19
CA ALA A 140 4.17 12.23 -2.83
C ALA A 140 5.17 11.26 -2.18
N LEU A 141 5.41 10.07 -2.77
CA LEU A 141 6.39 9.09 -2.33
C LEU A 141 7.72 9.18 -3.10
N VAL A 142 7.80 10.03 -4.13
CA VAL A 142 9.03 10.35 -4.84
C VAL A 142 9.59 11.62 -4.21
N ASP A 143 10.77 11.53 -3.58
CA ASP A 143 11.49 12.68 -2.99
C ASP A 143 11.73 13.81 -4.01
#